data_AF-A0A8T5HPG6-F1
#
_entry.id   AF-A0A8T5HPG6-F1
#
_cell.length_a   1.000
_cell.length_b   1.000
_cell.length_c   1.000
_cell.angle_alpha   90.00
_cell.angle_beta   90.00
_cell.angle_gamma   90.00
#
_symmetry.space_group_name_H-M   'P 1'
#
loop_
_entity.id
_entity.type
_entity.pdbx_description
1 polymer ?
#
loop_
_entity_poly.entity_id
_entity_poly.type
_entity_poly.pdbx_seq_one_letter_code
_entity_poly.pdbx_strand_id
1 'polypeptide(L)'
;MVKKEKICNKKKIIVVLAVLLVLTFGVIIKSLFFTGEVIANTQEVEIVPLTQEEIQLIGRTILSSEFVEDVPSKYPIALRFFSFSQSGEKIWRSGFLIGENQLLTSGDAGVYLSLNSKYISEFAQSNICDVIRVANVNGDLGFDSPYNKASLLLKYSGMVKHRDCFGF
;
A
#
# COMPACT_ATOMS: atom_id res chain seq x y z
N MET A 1 51.90 -15.46 57.50
CA MET A 1 50.64 -15.16 56.79
C MET A 1 50.95 -14.98 55.31
N VAL A 2 50.53 -15.91 54.44
CA VAL A 2 50.80 -15.86 52.99
C VAL A 2 49.69 -15.07 52.30
N LYS A 3 50.04 -13.91 51.73
CA LYS A 3 49.12 -13.02 51.01
C LYS A 3 48.90 -13.59 49.60
N LYS A 4 47.78 -14.28 49.37
CA LYS A 4 47.39 -14.75 48.03
C LYS A 4 46.94 -13.55 47.19
N GLU A 5 47.80 -13.07 46.30
CA GLU A 5 47.40 -12.11 45.27
C GLU A 5 46.48 -12.79 44.25
N LYS A 6 45.20 -12.36 44.23
CA LYS A 6 44.24 -12.79 43.22
C LYS A 6 44.64 -12.20 41.87
N ILE A 7 45.21 -13.02 41.00
CA ILE A 7 45.44 -12.70 39.59
C ILE A 7 44.08 -12.61 38.91
N CYS A 8 43.53 -11.40 38.87
CA CYS A 8 42.28 -11.12 38.19
C CYS A 8 42.49 -11.27 36.68
N ASN A 9 41.75 -12.19 36.05
CA ASN A 9 41.94 -12.60 34.67
C ASN A 9 41.43 -11.50 33.72
N LYS A 10 42.29 -10.51 33.44
CA LYS A 10 41.99 -9.27 32.69
C LYS A 10 41.23 -9.51 31.38
N LYS A 11 41.45 -10.65 30.71
CA LYS A 11 40.75 -11.02 29.47
C LYS A 11 39.24 -11.23 29.67
N LYS A 12 38.80 -11.78 30.81
CA LYS A 12 37.38 -11.99 31.11
C LYS A 12 36.65 -10.67 31.37
N ILE A 13 37.33 -9.69 31.96
CA ILE A 13 36.76 -8.36 32.24
C ILE A 13 36.48 -7.60 30.94
N ILE A 14 37.39 -7.68 29.96
CA ILE A 14 37.23 -6.99 28.67
C ILE A 14 36.02 -7.55 27.89
N VAL A 15 35.83 -8.87 27.89
CA VAL A 15 34.68 -9.50 27.21
C VAL A 15 33.35 -9.08 27.85
N VAL A 16 33.28 -9.06 29.18
CA VAL A 16 32.07 -8.63 29.90
C VAL A 16 31.75 -7.16 29.60
N LEU A 17 32.75 -6.28 29.56
CA LEU A 17 32.56 -4.87 29.22
C LEU A 17 32.07 -4.66 27.78
N ALA A 18 32.61 -5.42 26.81
CA ALA A 18 32.18 -5.33 25.41
C ALA A 18 30.72 -5.78 25.22
N VAL A 19 30.31 -6.87 25.89
CA VAL A 19 28.92 -7.34 25.85
C VAL A 19 27.97 -6.31 26.49
N LEU A 20 28.37 -5.70 27.61
CA LEU A 20 27.57 -4.67 28.27
C LEU A 20 27.35 -3.45 27.37
N LEU A 21 28.38 -3.05 26.62
CA LEU A 21 28.35 -1.89 25.73
C LEU A 21 27.44 -2.12 24.52
N VAL A 22 27.43 -3.32 23.94
CA VAL A 22 26.51 -3.67 22.85
C VAL A 22 25.05 -3.65 23.32
N LEU A 23 24.79 -4.14 24.55
CA LEU A 23 23.44 -4.15 25.12
C LEU A 23 22.92 -2.73 25.41
N THR A 24 23.76 -1.82 25.93
CA THR A 24 23.34 -0.43 26.18
C THR A 24 23.15 0.36 24.88
N PHE A 25 23.99 0.12 23.86
CA PHE A 25 23.86 0.78 22.55
C PHE A 25 22.56 0.37 21.85
N GLY A 26 22.14 -0.90 21.97
CA GLY A 26 20.87 -1.38 21.42
C GLY A 26 19.63 -0.74 22.03
N VAL A 27 19.67 -0.37 23.32
CA VAL A 27 18.56 0.30 24.01
C VAL A 27 18.44 1.77 23.58
N ILE A 28 19.58 2.47 23.44
CA ILE A 28 19.61 3.90 23.04
C ILE A 28 19.11 4.07 21.59
N ILE A 29 19.46 3.16 20.69
CA ILE A 29 18.96 3.21 19.30
C ILE A 29 17.44 3.05 19.25
N LYS A 30 16.84 2.21 20.11
CA LYS A 30 15.38 2.06 20.16
C LYS A 30 14.68 3.33 20.64
N SER A 31 15.23 4.07 21.60
CA SER A 31 14.57 5.28 22.11
C SER A 31 14.68 6.48 21.15
N LEU A 32 15.75 6.55 20.35
CA LEU A 32 15.94 7.63 19.36
C LEU A 32 15.05 7.51 18.12
N PHE A 33 14.53 6.32 17.84
CA PHE A 33 13.69 6.06 16.65
C PHE A 33 12.18 6.02 16.93
N PHE A 34 11.71 6.18 18.18
CA PHE A 34 10.31 5.88 18.55
C PHE A 34 9.46 7.02 19.13
N THR A 35 9.92 8.27 19.15
CA THR A 35 9.14 9.41 19.69
C THR A 35 8.69 10.39 18.61
N GLY A 36 8.23 9.89 17.47
CA GLY A 36 7.43 10.67 16.54
C GLY A 36 5.95 10.45 16.82
N GLU A 37 5.35 11.29 17.67
CA GLU A 37 3.88 11.34 17.74
C GLU A 37 3.38 11.83 16.38
N VAL A 38 2.83 10.89 15.60
CA VAL A 38 2.12 11.22 14.36
C VAL A 38 0.83 11.91 14.77
N ILE A 39 0.81 13.24 14.74
CA ILE A 39 -0.42 14.02 14.82
C ILE A 39 -1.19 13.71 13.54
N ALA A 40 -2.02 12.67 13.58
CA ALA A 40 -2.95 12.34 12.52
C ALA A 40 -4.03 13.42 12.49
N ASN A 41 -3.76 14.47 11.72
CA ASN A 41 -4.74 15.51 11.44
C ASN A 41 -5.76 14.89 10.47
N THR A 42 -6.80 14.27 11.02
CA THR A 42 -7.88 13.65 10.25
C THR A 42 -8.74 14.76 9.66
N GLN A 43 -8.27 15.39 8.59
CA GLN A 43 -9.12 16.24 7.77
C GLN A 43 -10.20 15.34 7.17
N GLU A 44 -11.46 15.70 7.43
CA GLU A 44 -12.61 15.05 6.82
C GLU A 44 -12.52 15.23 5.31
N VAL A 45 -12.21 14.14 4.61
CA VAL A 45 -12.02 14.16 3.17
C VAL A 45 -13.40 14.20 2.51
N GLU A 46 -13.70 15.30 1.82
CA GLU A 46 -14.88 15.38 0.98
C GLU A 46 -14.80 14.33 -0.14
N ILE A 47 -15.82 13.48 -0.23
CA ILE A 47 -15.93 12.45 -1.28
C ILE A 47 -17.00 12.89 -2.28
N VAL A 48 -16.58 13.23 -3.50
CA VAL A 48 -17.49 13.61 -4.58
C VAL A 48 -17.96 12.36 -5.34
N PRO A 49 -19.27 12.08 -5.43
CA PRO A 49 -19.75 10.89 -6.10
C PRO A 49 -19.44 10.88 -7.61
N LEU A 50 -19.30 9.68 -8.16
CA LEU A 50 -19.33 9.45 -9.60
C LEU A 50 -20.77 9.60 -10.11
N THR A 51 -20.95 10.03 -11.36
CA THR A 51 -22.28 10.03 -11.99
C THR A 51 -22.73 8.60 -12.30
N GLN A 52 -24.03 8.41 -12.52
CA GLN A 52 -24.57 7.09 -12.81
C GLN A 52 -24.01 6.49 -14.11
N GLU A 53 -23.74 7.35 -15.10
CA GLU A 53 -23.15 6.98 -16.39
C GLU A 53 -21.68 6.56 -16.22
N GLU A 54 -20.91 7.31 -15.43
CA GLU A 54 -19.52 6.95 -15.07
C GLU A 54 -19.51 5.59 -14.36
N ILE A 55 -20.44 5.37 -13.41
CA ILE A 55 -20.53 4.13 -12.65
C ILE A 55 -20.77 2.93 -13.58
N GLN A 56 -21.73 3.04 -14.50
CA GLN A 56 -22.07 1.97 -15.44
C GLN A 56 -20.92 1.71 -16.42
N LEU A 57 -20.30 2.77 -16.95
CA LEU A 57 -19.18 2.67 -17.88
C LEU A 57 -18.00 1.92 -17.28
N ILE A 58 -17.55 2.36 -16.11
CA ILE A 58 -16.40 1.79 -15.42
C ILE A 58 -16.73 0.38 -14.94
N GLY A 59 -17.92 0.19 -14.35
CA GLY A 59 -18.35 -1.11 -13.84
C GLY A 59 -18.40 -2.19 -14.92
N ARG A 60 -18.96 -1.86 -16.10
CA ARG A 60 -18.96 -2.77 -17.25
C ARG A 60 -17.55 -3.10 -17.71
N THR A 61 -16.68 -2.10 -17.79
CA THR A 61 -15.29 -2.27 -18.28
C THR A 61 -14.44 -3.11 -17.33
N ILE A 62 -14.62 -2.93 -16.02
CA ILE A 62 -14.02 -3.80 -14.99
C ILE A 62 -14.50 -5.23 -15.21
N LEU A 63 -15.81 -5.46 -15.19
CA LEU A 63 -16.40 -6.80 -15.22
C LEU A 63 -16.15 -7.55 -16.54
N SER A 64 -15.85 -6.84 -17.63
CA SER A 64 -15.46 -7.46 -18.91
C SER A 64 -13.98 -7.84 -18.99
N SER A 65 -13.16 -7.48 -17.98
CA SER A 65 -11.73 -7.71 -18.02
C SER A 65 -11.33 -9.04 -17.39
N GLU A 66 -10.43 -9.76 -18.04
CA GLU A 66 -9.96 -11.08 -17.61
C GLU A 66 -9.32 -11.07 -16.21
N PHE A 67 -8.77 -9.94 -15.74
CA PHE A 67 -8.14 -9.89 -14.41
C PHE A 67 -9.12 -10.09 -13.26
N VAL A 68 -10.41 -9.79 -13.46
CA VAL A 68 -11.42 -9.89 -12.42
C VAL A 68 -11.63 -11.34 -11.97
N GLU A 69 -11.36 -12.30 -12.86
CA GLU A 69 -11.38 -13.74 -12.54
C GLU A 69 -10.23 -14.15 -11.62
N ASP A 70 -9.11 -13.42 -11.64
CA ASP A 70 -7.91 -13.74 -10.86
C ASP A 70 -7.80 -12.96 -9.55
N VAL A 71 -8.73 -12.03 -9.29
CA VAL A 71 -8.77 -11.28 -8.04
C VAL A 71 -9.05 -12.25 -6.89
N PRO A 72 -8.22 -12.28 -5.83
CA PRO A 72 -8.45 -13.16 -4.69
C PRO A 72 -9.72 -12.77 -3.93
N SER A 73 -10.65 -13.71 -3.74
CA SER A 73 -11.91 -13.50 -3.02
C SER A 73 -11.78 -12.85 -1.63
N LYS A 74 -10.69 -13.13 -0.91
CA LYS A 74 -10.42 -12.56 0.43
C LYS A 74 -9.79 -11.17 0.42
N TYR A 75 -9.19 -10.75 -0.70
CA TYR A 75 -8.40 -9.52 -0.78
C TYR A 75 -8.81 -8.72 -2.02
N PRO A 76 -10.02 -8.13 -2.02
CA PRO A 76 -10.47 -7.32 -3.15
C PRO A 76 -9.54 -6.14 -3.42
N ILE A 77 -9.65 -5.58 -4.63
CA ILE A 77 -8.90 -4.39 -5.05
C ILE A 77 -9.84 -3.19 -4.99
N ALA A 78 -9.45 -2.13 -4.29
CA ALA A 78 -10.17 -0.86 -4.32
C ALA A 78 -9.63 0.03 -5.43
N LEU A 79 -10.45 0.33 -6.44
CA LEU A 79 -10.15 1.35 -7.45
C LEU A 79 -10.84 2.65 -7.07
N ARG A 80 -10.05 3.68 -6.73
CA ARG A 80 -10.52 5.00 -6.32
C ARG A 80 -10.14 6.04 -7.36
N PHE A 81 -10.97 7.07 -7.49
CA PHE A 81 -10.69 8.18 -8.38
C PHE A 81 -10.37 9.44 -7.58
N PHE A 82 -9.55 10.32 -8.13
CA PHE A 82 -9.29 11.62 -7.54
C PHE A 82 -9.13 12.71 -8.59
N SER A 83 -9.41 13.95 -8.21
CA SER A 83 -9.08 15.14 -8.98
C SER A 83 -8.30 16.11 -8.09
N PHE A 84 -7.85 17.23 -8.67
CA PHE A 84 -7.27 18.33 -7.91
C PHE A 84 -8.22 19.52 -7.96
N SER A 85 -8.44 20.16 -6.82
CA SER A 85 -9.13 21.44 -6.73
C SER A 85 -8.30 22.55 -7.40
N GLN A 86 -8.89 23.74 -7.51
CA GLN A 86 -8.14 24.93 -7.95
C GLN A 86 -7.01 25.32 -6.98
N SER A 87 -7.11 24.97 -5.70
CA SER A 87 -6.06 25.14 -4.69
C SER A 87 -4.96 24.07 -4.78
N GLY A 88 -5.11 23.06 -5.64
CA GLY A 88 -4.18 21.93 -5.76
C GLY A 88 -4.39 20.82 -4.73
N GLU A 89 -5.48 20.87 -3.96
CA GLU A 89 -5.84 19.86 -2.97
C GLU A 89 -6.46 18.65 -3.67
N LYS A 90 -6.13 17.45 -3.21
CA LYS A 90 -6.69 16.21 -3.75
C LYS A 90 -8.14 16.05 -3.29
N ILE A 91 -9.08 16.02 -4.22
CA ILE A 91 -10.48 15.70 -3.99
C ILE A 91 -10.68 14.23 -4.35
N TRP A 92 -11.13 13.42 -3.39
CA TRP A 92 -11.42 12.02 -3.65
C TRP A 92 -12.82 11.88 -4.24
N ARG A 93 -12.97 10.94 -5.17
CA ARG A 93 -14.25 10.55 -5.74
C ARG A 93 -14.60 9.12 -5.35
N SER A 94 -15.88 8.77 -5.46
CA SER A 94 -16.33 7.39 -5.27
C SER A 94 -15.54 6.42 -6.15
N GLY A 95 -15.41 5.19 -5.68
CA GLY A 95 -14.65 4.14 -6.34
C GLY A 95 -15.39 2.81 -6.38
N PHE A 96 -14.67 1.77 -6.76
CA PHE A 96 -15.17 0.40 -6.87
C PHE A 96 -14.36 -0.51 -5.97
N LEU A 97 -15.02 -1.49 -5.38
CA LEU A 97 -14.37 -2.61 -4.73
C LEU A 97 -14.50 -3.82 -5.66
N ILE A 98 -13.38 -4.24 -6.24
CA ILE A 98 -13.33 -5.28 -7.26
C ILE A 98 -12.99 -6.59 -6.55
N GLY A 99 -13.92 -7.54 -6.58
CA GLY A 99 -13.74 -8.90 -6.08
C GLY A 99 -13.63 -9.91 -7.21
N GLU A 100 -13.50 -11.18 -6.86
CA GLU A 100 -13.52 -12.29 -7.81
C GLU A 100 -14.84 -12.32 -8.58
N ASN A 101 -14.80 -12.06 -9.89
CA ASN A 101 -15.96 -12.05 -10.81
C ASN A 101 -17.06 -11.02 -10.53
N GLN A 102 -16.85 -10.04 -9.64
CA GLN A 102 -17.92 -9.10 -9.26
C GLN A 102 -17.41 -7.78 -8.69
N LEU A 103 -18.31 -6.80 -8.62
CA LEU A 103 -18.14 -5.57 -7.85
C LEU A 103 -18.81 -5.74 -6.49
N LEU A 104 -18.06 -5.52 -5.43
CA LEU A 104 -18.51 -5.62 -4.05
C LEU A 104 -19.04 -4.28 -3.55
N THR A 105 -20.03 -4.33 -2.66
CA THR A 105 -20.57 -3.14 -1.97
C THR A 105 -19.79 -2.79 -0.70
N SER A 106 -19.09 -3.77 -0.12
CA SER A 106 -18.28 -3.60 1.09
C SER A 106 -17.18 -4.66 1.19
N GLY A 107 -16.17 -4.40 2.03
CA GLY A 107 -15.05 -5.30 2.29
C GLY A 107 -13.73 -4.55 2.48
N ASP A 108 -12.75 -5.25 3.04
CA ASP A 108 -11.41 -4.72 3.27
C ASP A 108 -10.51 -5.01 2.07
N ALA A 109 -10.11 -3.95 1.36
CA ALA A 109 -9.25 -4.09 0.19
C ALA A 109 -7.81 -4.45 0.58
N GLY A 110 -7.19 -5.36 -0.16
CA GLY A 110 -5.79 -5.70 -0.01
C GLY A 110 -4.84 -4.81 -0.82
N VAL A 111 -5.38 -4.15 -1.84
CA VAL A 111 -4.68 -3.20 -2.71
C VAL A 111 -5.61 -2.02 -2.97
N TYR A 112 -5.06 -0.82 -2.91
CA TYR A 112 -5.72 0.43 -3.25
C TYR A 112 -5.04 1.05 -4.46
N LEU A 113 -5.78 1.12 -5.56
CA LEU A 113 -5.39 1.83 -6.77
C LEU A 113 -6.09 3.18 -6.78
N SER A 114 -5.34 4.24 -7.02
CA SER A 114 -5.87 5.60 -7.07
C SER A 114 -5.59 6.18 -8.44
N LEU A 115 -6.62 6.55 -9.19
CA LEU A 115 -6.51 7.03 -10.55
C LEU A 115 -7.01 8.47 -10.67
N ASN A 116 -6.32 9.31 -11.43
CA ASN A 116 -6.85 10.63 -11.74
C ASN A 116 -8.17 10.50 -12.52
N SER A 117 -9.20 11.26 -12.14
CA SER A 117 -10.53 11.18 -12.75
C SER A 117 -10.55 11.58 -14.23
N LYS A 118 -9.50 12.25 -14.73
CA LYS A 118 -9.35 12.54 -16.18
C LYS A 118 -9.36 11.29 -17.07
N TYR A 119 -9.02 10.12 -16.51
CA TYR A 119 -9.01 8.86 -17.24
C TYR A 119 -10.37 8.15 -17.32
N ILE A 120 -11.41 8.67 -16.66
CA ILE A 120 -12.74 8.01 -16.66
C ILE A 120 -13.29 7.86 -18.08
N SER A 121 -13.10 8.87 -18.95
CA SER A 121 -13.53 8.81 -20.35
C SER A 121 -12.82 7.73 -21.17
N GLU A 122 -11.61 7.34 -20.80
CA GLU A 122 -10.81 6.33 -21.52
C GLU A 122 -11.39 4.91 -21.36
N PHE A 123 -12.15 4.65 -20.29
CA PHE A 123 -12.87 3.39 -20.09
C PHE A 123 -13.95 3.14 -21.16
N ALA A 124 -14.35 4.16 -21.92
CA ALA A 124 -15.29 3.97 -23.03
C ALA A 124 -14.66 3.30 -24.26
N GLN A 125 -13.34 3.38 -24.40
CA GLN A 125 -12.63 3.00 -25.63
C GLN A 125 -11.54 1.96 -25.39
N SER A 126 -11.10 1.78 -24.15
CA SER A 126 -9.97 0.92 -23.79
C SER A 126 -10.33 -0.05 -22.68
N ASN A 127 -9.62 -1.17 -22.60
CA ASN A 127 -9.68 -2.03 -21.42
C ASN A 127 -9.01 -1.34 -20.23
N ILE A 128 -9.39 -1.74 -19.02
CA ILE A 128 -8.87 -1.18 -17.78
C ILE A 128 -7.34 -1.22 -17.67
N CYS A 129 -6.69 -2.26 -18.17
CA CYS A 129 -5.24 -2.39 -18.05
C CYS A 129 -4.48 -1.40 -18.91
N ASP A 130 -4.99 -1.08 -20.09
CA ASP A 130 -4.41 -0.02 -20.91
C ASP A 130 -4.59 1.35 -20.25
N VAL A 131 -5.77 1.62 -19.67
CA VAL A 131 -6.03 2.86 -18.92
C VAL A 131 -5.07 3.00 -17.73
N ILE A 132 -4.91 1.94 -16.93
CA ILE A 132 -4.00 1.95 -15.78
C ILE A 132 -2.55 2.13 -16.24
N ARG A 133 -2.13 1.44 -17.32
CA ARG A 133 -0.76 1.56 -17.86
C ARG A 133 -0.47 2.98 -18.32
N VAL A 134 -1.38 3.61 -19.07
CA VAL A 134 -1.24 5.01 -19.51
C VAL A 134 -1.12 5.94 -18.31
N ALA A 135 -2.00 5.78 -17.31
CA ALA A 135 -1.93 6.60 -16.11
C ALA A 135 -0.65 6.39 -15.30
N ASN A 136 -0.14 5.16 -15.22
CA ASN A 136 1.13 4.85 -14.56
C ASN A 136 2.31 5.53 -15.25
N VAL A 137 2.37 5.47 -16.59
CA VAL A 137 3.40 6.15 -17.38
C VAL A 137 3.37 7.67 -17.16
N ASN A 138 2.18 8.24 -16.97
CA ASN A 138 1.99 9.66 -16.71
C ASN A 138 2.17 10.06 -15.23
N GLY A 139 2.46 9.12 -14.33
CA GLY A 139 2.58 9.38 -12.88
C GLY A 139 1.26 9.71 -12.18
N ASP A 140 0.13 9.36 -12.79
CA ASP A 140 -1.22 9.61 -12.28
C ASP A 140 -1.86 8.39 -11.59
N LEU A 141 -1.11 7.28 -11.48
CA LEU A 141 -1.50 6.08 -10.75
C LEU A 141 -0.87 6.09 -9.35
N GLY A 142 -1.70 6.05 -8.32
CA GLY A 142 -1.30 5.73 -6.96
C GLY A 142 -1.52 4.25 -6.67
N PHE A 143 -0.56 3.62 -6.00
CA PHE A 143 -0.65 2.26 -5.49
C PHE A 143 -0.37 2.28 -3.99
N ASP A 144 -1.25 1.68 -3.20
CA ASP A 144 -1.07 1.50 -1.76
C ASP A 144 -1.54 0.11 -1.31
N SER A 145 -0.90 -0.44 -0.29
CA SER A 145 -1.29 -1.72 0.30
C SER A 145 -0.87 -1.81 1.77
N PRO A 146 -1.72 -2.37 2.65
CA PRO A 146 -1.35 -2.68 4.02
C PRO A 146 -0.35 -3.85 4.12
N TYR A 147 -0.07 -4.56 3.03
CA TYR A 147 0.79 -5.73 3.00
C TYR A 147 2.19 -5.39 2.50
N ASN A 148 3.20 -6.07 3.05
CA ASN A 148 4.55 -6.04 2.49
C ASN A 148 4.59 -6.71 1.10
N LYS A 149 5.62 -6.41 0.31
CA LYS A 149 5.79 -6.91 -1.06
C LYS A 149 5.72 -8.44 -1.18
N ALA A 150 6.33 -9.18 -0.26
CA ALA A 150 6.31 -10.64 -0.30
C ALA A 150 4.89 -11.19 -0.05
N SER A 151 4.17 -10.59 0.90
CA SER A 151 2.77 -10.94 1.17
C SER A 151 1.85 -10.58 0.01
N LEU A 152 2.09 -9.45 -0.67
CA LEU A 152 1.37 -9.10 -1.89
C LEU A 152 1.54 -10.16 -2.99
N LEU A 153 2.77 -10.55 -3.30
CA LEU A 153 3.05 -11.57 -4.32
C LEU A 153 2.36 -12.91 -4.03
N LEU A 154 2.31 -13.31 -2.75
CA LEU A 154 1.62 -14.54 -2.35
C LEU A 154 0.09 -14.41 -2.41
N LYS A 155 -0.46 -13.29 -1.95
CA LYS A 155 -1.93 -13.07 -1.93
C LYS A 155 -2.51 -12.86 -3.32
N TYR A 156 -1.74 -12.25 -4.22
CA TYR A 156 -2.13 -11.90 -5.58
C TYR A 156 -1.40 -12.77 -6.62
N SER A 157 -1.01 -14.00 -6.25
CA SER A 157 -0.26 -14.89 -7.15
C SER A 157 -1.02 -15.25 -8.42
N GLY A 158 -2.36 -15.32 -8.37
CA GLY A 158 -3.21 -15.52 -9.55
C GLY A 158 -3.16 -14.34 -10.53
N MET A 159 -2.89 -13.14 -10.02
CA MET A 159 -2.82 -11.92 -10.82
C MET A 159 -1.43 -11.64 -11.41
N VAL A 160 -0.45 -12.55 -11.23
CA VAL A 160 0.91 -12.38 -11.77
C VAL A 160 0.90 -12.26 -13.29
N LYS A 161 -0.05 -12.90 -13.98
CA LYS A 161 -0.22 -12.74 -15.43
C LYS A 161 -0.66 -11.33 -15.84
N HIS A 162 -1.23 -10.56 -14.91
CA HIS A 162 -1.67 -9.17 -15.07
C HIS A 162 -0.74 -8.16 -14.40
N ARG A 163 0.50 -8.56 -14.08
CA ARG A 163 1.46 -7.71 -13.36
C ARG A 163 1.66 -6.34 -14.02
N ASP A 164 1.75 -6.34 -15.35
CA ASP A 164 2.00 -5.13 -16.15
C ASP A 164 0.80 -4.15 -16.14
N CYS A 165 -0.36 -4.59 -15.64
CA CYS A 165 -1.55 -3.78 -15.44
C CYS A 165 -1.50 -2.99 -14.13
N PHE A 166 -0.88 -3.53 -13.07
CA PHE A 166 -1.00 -3.00 -11.71
C PHE A 166 0.33 -2.52 -11.09
N GLY A 167 1.46 -2.76 -11.75
CA GLY A 167 2.75 -2.15 -11.42
C GLY A 167 3.48 -2.74 -10.20
N PHE A 168 3.15 -3.96 -9.77
CA PHE A 168 3.86 -4.69 -8.70
C PHE A 168 4.78 -5.80 -9.22
#